data_AF-A0A835D4T1-F1
#
_entry.id   AF-A0A835D4T1-F1
#
_cell.length_a   1.000
_cell.length_b   1.000
_cell.length_c   1.000
_cell.angle_alpha   90.00
_cell.angle_beta   90.00
_cell.angle_gamma   90.00
#
_symmetry.space_group_name_H-M   'P 1'
#
loop_
_entity.id
_entity.type
_entity.pdbx_description
1 polymer ?
#
loop_
_entity_poly.entity_id
_entity_poly.type
_entity_poly.pdbx_seq_one_letter_code
_entity_poly.pdbx_strand_id
1 'polypeptide(L)'
;MKNIQRGSDSSRHGNLGCPSIKLFLTTHGESVRAMLSTGIHPINHVILQWLPSVVTPSAGYNHIDMAECWRRGIVVTNAGNVFSDDDADYVVGLLLDVLRWISASNRYVRRGLWASKGTILLVLGSSLFTSICLFVFFLI
;
A
#
# COMPACT_ATOMS: atom_id res chain seq x y z
N MET A 1 -23.91 -19.07 -6.47
CA MET A 1 -22.57 -18.47 -6.66
C MET A 1 -22.72 -17.39 -7.74
N LYS A 2 -22.62 -16.10 -7.39
CA LYS A 2 -22.78 -15.00 -8.36
C LYS A 2 -21.43 -14.79 -9.07
N ASN A 3 -21.45 -14.87 -10.40
CA ASN A 3 -20.28 -14.74 -11.27
C ASN A 3 -19.59 -13.39 -11.07
N ILE A 4 -18.40 -13.41 -10.47
CA ILE A 4 -17.49 -12.27 -10.42
C ILE A 4 -16.75 -12.28 -11.77
N GLN A 5 -17.16 -11.39 -12.67
CA GLN A 5 -16.45 -11.14 -13.92
C GLN A 5 -15.18 -10.36 -13.60
N ARG A 6 -14.02 -11.01 -13.60
CA ARG A 6 -12.72 -10.36 -13.38
C ARG A 6 -12.28 -9.63 -14.64
N GLY A 7 -12.53 -8.33 -14.72
CA GLY A 7 -11.85 -7.42 -15.64
C GLY A 7 -10.62 -6.83 -14.97
N SER A 8 -9.46 -7.46 -15.11
CA SER A 8 -8.19 -6.94 -14.58
C SER A 8 -7.44 -6.17 -15.68
N ASP A 9 -7.40 -4.84 -15.61
CA ASP A 9 -6.51 -4.03 -16.45
C ASP A 9 -5.10 -4.02 -15.82
N SER A 10 -4.29 -5.00 -16.22
CA SER A 10 -2.88 -5.12 -15.83
C SER A 10 -1.99 -4.52 -16.91
N SER A 11 -2.17 -3.23 -17.20
CA SER A 11 -1.26 -2.46 -18.05
C SER A 11 0.05 -2.16 -17.32
N ARG A 12 0.89 -3.18 -17.07
CA ARG A 12 2.35 -3.02 -16.91
C ARG A 12 3.18 -4.32 -16.90
N HIS A 13 3.00 -5.20 -17.89
CA HIS A 13 4.07 -5.92 -18.61
C HIS A 13 3.46 -6.96 -19.55
N GLY A 14 3.73 -6.83 -20.86
CA GLY A 14 3.52 -7.90 -21.84
C GLY A 14 2.06 -8.21 -22.20
N ASN A 15 1.65 -7.73 -23.38
CA ASN A 15 0.80 -8.41 -24.37
C ASN A 15 -0.07 -9.60 -23.90
N LEU A 16 -0.96 -9.39 -22.93
CA LEU A 16 -2.05 -10.29 -22.61
C LEU A 16 -3.32 -9.60 -23.09
N GLY A 17 -4.01 -10.22 -24.04
CA GLY A 17 -5.11 -9.67 -24.85
C GLY A 17 -6.36 -9.27 -24.07
N CYS A 18 -6.25 -8.28 -23.18
CA CYS A 18 -7.36 -7.71 -22.45
C CYS A 18 -7.90 -6.51 -23.24
N PRO A 19 -9.21 -6.49 -23.59
CA PRO A 19 -9.82 -5.30 -24.17
C PRO A 19 -9.75 -4.14 -23.16
N SER A 20 -9.47 -2.93 -23.65
CA SER A 20 -9.43 -1.71 -22.82
C SER A 20 -10.69 -1.61 -21.96
N ILE A 21 -10.56 -1.17 -20.70
CA ILE A 21 -11.67 -1.11 -19.72
C ILE A 21 -12.96 -0.49 -20.28
N LYS A 22 -12.82 0.50 -21.15
CA LYS A 22 -13.93 1.16 -21.85
C LYS A 22 -14.74 0.19 -22.72
N LEU A 23 -14.06 -0.68 -23.49
CA LEU A 23 -14.70 -1.68 -24.35
C LEU A 23 -15.40 -2.76 -23.53
N PHE A 24 -14.83 -3.15 -22.38
CA PHE A 24 -15.47 -4.09 -21.48
C PHE A 24 -16.74 -3.52 -20.85
N LEU A 25 -16.69 -2.26 -20.39
CA LEU A 25 -17.83 -1.55 -19.81
C LEU A 25 -18.94 -1.29 -20.83
N THR A 26 -18.63 -1.02 -22.10
CA THR A 26 -19.65 -0.87 -23.14
C THR A 26 -20.35 -2.18 -23.46
N THR A 27 -19.65 -3.32 -23.37
CA THR A 27 -20.22 -4.63 -23.70
C THR A 27 -20.96 -5.27 -22.53
N HIS A 28 -20.56 -4.99 -21.29
CA HIS A 28 -21.08 -5.68 -20.09
C HIS A 28 -21.62 -4.73 -19.02
N GLY A 29 -21.76 -3.43 -19.31
CA GLY A 29 -22.07 -2.39 -18.31
C GLY A 29 -23.30 -2.67 -17.45
N GLU A 30 -24.36 -3.26 -18.01
CA GLU A 30 -25.57 -3.61 -17.26
C GLU A 30 -25.36 -4.77 -16.25
N SER A 31 -24.33 -5.59 -16.43
CA SER A 31 -24.02 -6.74 -15.58
C SER A 31 -23.07 -6.40 -14.43
N VAL A 32 -22.36 -5.26 -14.52
CA VAL A 32 -21.35 -4.87 -13.53
C VAL A 32 -22.01 -4.20 -12.33
N ARG A 33 -21.96 -4.86 -11.17
CA ARG A 33 -22.53 -4.32 -9.91
C ARG A 33 -21.53 -3.55 -9.06
N ALA A 34 -20.24 -3.80 -9.24
CA ALA A 34 -19.19 -3.17 -8.44
C ALA A 34 -17.88 -3.19 -9.22
N MET A 35 -17.08 -2.13 -9.08
CA MET A 35 -15.71 -2.08 -9.57
C MET A 35 -14.74 -2.16 -8.41
N LEU A 36 -13.76 -3.06 -8.52
CA LEU A 36 -12.62 -3.10 -7.61
C LEU A 36 -11.53 -2.16 -8.14
N SER A 37 -11.27 -1.07 -7.43
CA SER A 37 -10.23 -0.09 -7.77
C SER A 37 -8.99 -0.30 -6.93
N THR A 38 -7.87 -0.62 -7.58
CA THR A 38 -6.54 -0.53 -6.99
C THR A 38 -5.99 0.87 -7.30
N GLY A 39 -5.33 1.52 -6.33
CA GLY A 39 -4.90 2.94 -6.40
C GLY A 39 -3.88 3.31 -7.48
N ILE A 40 -3.74 2.47 -8.51
CA ILE A 40 -2.83 2.60 -9.64
C ILE A 40 -3.50 3.39 -10.78
N HIS A 41 -4.83 3.45 -10.83
CA HIS A 41 -5.57 4.13 -11.90
C HIS A 41 -6.56 5.16 -11.35
N PRO A 42 -6.49 6.43 -11.82
CA PRO A 42 -7.50 7.42 -11.46
C PRO A 42 -8.85 7.02 -12.03
N ILE A 43 -9.88 6.95 -11.18
CA ILE A 43 -11.23 6.67 -11.64
C ILE A 43 -11.79 7.93 -12.28
N ASN A 44 -11.90 7.89 -13.61
CA ASN A 44 -12.38 9.02 -14.40
C ASN A 44 -13.92 9.02 -14.48
N HIS A 45 -14.52 10.20 -14.68
CA HIS A 45 -15.99 10.40 -14.65
C HIS A 45 -16.77 9.54 -15.65
N VAL A 46 -16.11 9.11 -16.74
CA VAL A 46 -16.67 8.24 -17.77
C VAL A 46 -16.92 6.83 -17.23
N ILE A 47 -16.06 6.33 -16.33
CA ILE A 47 -16.17 4.99 -15.75
C ILE A 47 -17.27 4.99 -14.69
N LEU A 48 -17.34 6.05 -13.87
CA LEU A 48 -18.37 6.24 -12.86
C LEU A 48 -19.80 6.28 -13.42
N GLN A 49 -19.99 6.54 -14.72
CA GLN A 49 -21.33 6.53 -15.33
C GLN A 49 -21.97 5.13 -15.37
N TRP A 50 -21.17 4.08 -15.40
CA TRP A 50 -21.63 2.71 -15.65
C TRP A 50 -21.67 1.85 -14.39
N LEU A 51 -21.40 2.44 -13.22
CA LEU A 51 -21.12 1.70 -11.99
C LEU A 51 -21.98 2.19 -10.84
N PRO A 52 -22.76 1.30 -10.20
CA PRO A 52 -23.54 1.66 -9.02
C PRO A 52 -22.69 1.67 -7.73
N SER A 53 -21.51 1.02 -7.72
CA SER A 53 -20.62 1.01 -6.55
C SER A 53 -19.14 0.82 -6.92
N VAL A 54 -18.25 1.37 -6.08
CA VAL A 54 -16.80 1.24 -6.17
C VAL A 54 -16.25 0.71 -4.85
N VAL A 55 -15.40 -0.31 -4.93
CA VAL A 55 -14.72 -0.91 -3.78
C VAL A 55 -13.22 -0.72 -3.95
N THR A 56 -12.53 -0.21 -2.93
CA THR A 56 -11.07 -0.13 -2.92
C THR A 56 -10.50 -0.98 -1.78
N PRO A 57 -9.55 -1.90 -2.06
CA PRO A 57 -8.93 -2.73 -1.03
C PRO A 57 -7.81 -1.98 -0.29
N SER A 58 -7.87 -0.65 -0.25
CA SER A 58 -6.89 0.21 0.42
C SER A 58 -7.61 1.08 1.46
N ALA A 59 -6.86 1.57 2.45
CA ALA A 59 -7.33 2.64 3.32
C ALA A 59 -7.47 3.98 2.54
N GLY A 60 -6.58 4.22 1.56
CA GLY A 60 -6.53 5.46 0.79
C GLY A 60 -7.47 5.46 -0.41
N TYR A 61 -8.24 6.54 -0.57
CA TYR A 61 -9.16 6.77 -1.69
C TYR A 61 -8.88 8.07 -2.45
N ASN A 62 -7.68 8.64 -2.34
CA ASN A 62 -7.28 9.89 -3.03
C ASN A 62 -7.39 9.84 -4.57
N HIS A 63 -7.40 8.64 -5.15
CA HIS A 63 -7.53 8.41 -6.59
C HIS A 63 -8.99 8.34 -7.06
N ILE A 64 -9.95 8.44 -6.13
CA ILE A 64 -11.39 8.41 -6.39
C ILE A 64 -11.94 9.83 -6.18
N ASP A 65 -12.63 10.35 -7.20
CA ASP A 65 -13.36 11.61 -7.08
C ASP A 65 -14.62 11.42 -6.22
N MET A 66 -14.45 11.64 -4.91
CA MET A 66 -15.55 11.51 -3.94
C MET A 66 -16.67 12.52 -4.17
N ALA A 67 -16.37 13.71 -4.71
CA ALA A 67 -17.38 14.72 -4.99
C ALA A 67 -18.30 14.28 -6.13
N GLU A 68 -17.72 13.71 -7.19
CA GLU A 68 -18.49 13.18 -8.31
C GLU A 68 -19.24 11.91 -7.93
N CYS A 69 -18.65 11.03 -7.12
CA CYS A 69 -19.34 9.86 -6.57
C CYS A 69 -20.56 10.27 -5.75
N TRP A 70 -20.43 11.29 -4.89
CA TRP A 70 -21.53 11.80 -4.08
C TRP A 70 -22.64 12.41 -4.94
N ARG A 71 -22.27 13.23 -5.95
CA ARG A 71 -23.22 13.83 -6.89
C ARG A 71 -24.05 12.79 -7.66
N ARG A 72 -23.47 11.63 -7.92
CA ARG A 72 -24.10 10.53 -8.68
C ARG A 72 -24.77 9.47 -7.81
N GLY A 73 -24.67 9.57 -6.48
CA GLY A 73 -25.20 8.55 -5.56
C GLY A 73 -24.44 7.22 -5.61
N ILE A 74 -23.16 7.24 -5.99
CA ILE A 74 -22.31 6.05 -6.08
C ILE A 74 -21.74 5.74 -4.71
N VAL A 75 -21.97 4.52 -4.22
CA VAL A 75 -21.43 4.06 -2.94
C VAL A 75 -19.96 3.68 -3.10
N VAL A 76 -19.10 4.28 -2.28
CA VAL A 76 -17.67 3.97 -2.23
C VAL A 76 -17.36 3.27 -0.91
N THR A 77 -16.81 2.05 -0.99
CA THR A 77 -16.37 1.28 0.17
C THR A 77 -14.86 1.13 0.13
N ASN A 78 -14.18 1.51 1.22
CA ASN A 78 -12.75 1.23 1.39
C ASN A 78 -12.56 0.07 2.40
N ALA A 79 -11.32 -0.43 2.49
CA ALA A 79 -10.97 -1.44 3.49
C ALA A 79 -10.80 -0.86 4.91
N GLY A 80 -10.84 0.46 5.07
CA GLY A 80 -10.86 1.14 6.35
C GLY A 80 -9.59 0.88 7.17
N ASN A 81 -9.80 0.59 8.46
CA ASN A 81 -8.76 0.44 9.48
C ASN A 81 -8.28 -1.02 9.64
N VAL A 82 -8.63 -1.92 8.73
CA VAL A 82 -8.28 -3.35 8.85
C VAL A 82 -6.78 -3.61 8.78
N PHE A 83 -6.00 -2.64 8.29
CA PHE A 83 -4.54 -2.73 8.19
C PHE A 83 -3.82 -2.15 9.41
N SER A 84 -4.53 -1.60 10.40
CA SER A 84 -3.88 -0.81 11.45
C SER A 84 -3.02 -1.63 12.40
N ASP A 85 -3.40 -2.88 12.67
CA ASP A 85 -2.58 -3.77 13.49
C ASP A 85 -1.29 -4.16 12.75
N ASP A 86 -1.39 -4.48 11.45
CA ASP A 86 -0.23 -4.78 10.60
C ASP A 86 0.69 -3.54 10.44
N ASP A 87 0.10 -2.35 10.26
CA ASP A 87 0.84 -1.09 10.16
C ASP A 87 1.61 -0.79 11.46
N ALA A 88 1.03 -1.11 12.63
CA ALA A 88 1.70 -0.94 13.91
C ALA A 88 2.95 -1.83 14.03
N ASP A 89 2.87 -3.09 13.58
CA ASP A 89 4.01 -4.01 13.57
C ASP A 89 5.13 -3.53 12.64
N TYR A 90 4.79 -2.96 11.48
CA TYR A 90 5.78 -2.33 10.60
C TYR A 90 6.46 -1.13 11.25
N VAL A 91 5.71 -0.27 11.94
CA VAL A 91 6.28 0.89 12.64
C VAL A 91 7.24 0.46 13.73
N VAL A 92 6.86 -0.54 14.54
CA VAL A 92 7.73 -1.09 15.60
C VAL A 92 8.96 -1.76 14.98
N GLY A 93 8.79 -2.53 13.91
CA GLY A 93 9.88 -3.19 13.19
C GLY A 93 10.88 -2.18 12.61
N LEU A 94 10.41 -1.11 11.98
CA LEU A 94 11.24 -0.04 11.42
C LEU A 94 11.94 0.77 12.51
N LEU A 95 11.24 1.05 13.63
CA LEU A 95 11.84 1.70 14.78
C LEU A 95 13.00 0.87 15.35
N LEU A 96 12.80 -0.44 15.53
CA LEU A 96 13.86 -1.36 15.98
C LEU A 96 15.00 -1.47 14.97
N ASP A 97 14.70 -1.48 13.67
CA ASP A 97 15.70 -1.48 12.60
C ASP A 97 16.64 -0.27 12.69
N VAL A 98 16.08 0.92 12.90
CA VAL A 98 16.82 2.18 13.06
C VAL A 98 17.61 2.19 14.37
N LEU A 99 16.97 1.85 15.50
CA LEU A 99 17.60 1.90 16.81
C LEU A 99 18.75 0.90 16.97
N ARG A 100 18.59 -0.30 16.39
CA ARG A 100 19.56 -1.40 16.54
C ARG A 100 20.39 -1.63 15.28
N TRP A 101 20.22 -0.80 14.26
CA TRP A 101 20.97 -0.87 13.01
C TRP A 101 20.87 -2.25 12.36
N ILE A 102 19.70 -2.88 12.38
CA ILE A 102 19.53 -4.30 12.01
C ILE A 102 19.86 -4.48 10.53
N SER A 103 19.33 -3.63 9.64
CA SER A 103 19.58 -3.65 8.20
C SER A 103 21.03 -3.34 7.85
N ALA A 104 21.67 -2.43 8.58
CA ALA A 104 23.10 -2.13 8.41
C ALA A 104 23.97 -3.30 8.85
N SER A 105 23.65 -3.92 9.99
CA SER A 105 24.33 -5.10 10.52
C SER A 105 24.17 -6.31 9.59
N ASN A 106 22.97 -6.52 9.05
CA ASN A 106 22.72 -7.55 8.03
C ASN A 106 23.60 -7.36 6.80
N ARG A 107 23.68 -6.13 6.24
CA ARG A 107 24.59 -5.82 5.12
C ARG A 107 26.06 -6.03 5.49
N TYR A 108 26.45 -5.69 6.71
CA TYR A 108 27.81 -5.86 7.22
C TYR A 108 28.21 -7.33 7.32
N VAL A 109 27.35 -8.18 7.89
CA VAL A 109 27.57 -9.63 7.98
C VAL A 109 27.60 -10.26 6.59
N ARG A 110 26.66 -9.91 5.70
CA ARG A 110 26.65 -10.43 4.32
C ARG A 110 27.88 -10.04 3.50
N ARG A 111 28.59 -8.98 3.88
CA ARG A 111 29.88 -8.58 3.28
C ARG A 111 31.09 -9.30 3.90
N GLY A 112 30.88 -10.26 4.81
CA GLY A 112 31.95 -11.00 5.48
C GLY A 112 32.78 -10.15 6.46
N LEU A 113 32.37 -8.90 6.70
CA LEU A 113 33.13 -7.97 7.55
C LEU A 113 33.11 -8.37 9.01
N TRP A 114 32.14 -9.19 9.43
CA TRP A 114 32.11 -9.72 10.79
C TRP A 114 33.29 -10.65 11.08
N ALA A 115 33.65 -11.50 10.12
CA ALA A 115 34.78 -12.42 10.25
C ALA A 115 36.14 -11.69 10.19
N SER A 116 36.23 -10.57 9.47
CA SER A 116 37.50 -9.84 9.28
C SER A 116 37.73 -8.67 10.23
N LYS A 117 36.66 -7.98 10.67
CA LYS A 117 36.73 -6.74 11.46
C LYS A 117 35.97 -6.79 12.79
N GLY A 118 35.31 -7.91 13.12
CA GLY A 118 34.55 -8.05 14.36
C GLY A 118 33.21 -7.30 14.33
N THR A 119 32.58 -7.12 15.50
CA THR A 119 31.18 -6.66 15.64
C THR A 119 31.02 -5.14 15.37
N ILE A 120 30.10 -4.78 14.45
CA ILE A 120 29.82 -3.37 14.10
C ILE A 120 29.19 -2.53 15.23
N LEU A 121 28.49 -3.19 16.16
CA LEU A 121 27.80 -2.58 17.29
C LEU A 121 28.75 -1.84 18.26
N LEU A 122 30.03 -2.18 18.27
CA LEU A 122 31.03 -1.54 19.14
C LEU A 122 31.66 -0.27 18.56
N VAL A 123 31.52 -0.01 17.25
CA VAL A 123 32.25 1.08 16.57
C VAL A 123 31.43 2.37 16.45
N LEU A 124 30.09 2.30 16.46
CA LEU A 124 29.21 3.49 16.36
C LEU A 124 28.13 3.61 17.46
N GLY A 125 27.95 2.59 18.31
CA GLY A 125 26.77 2.45 19.17
C GLY A 125 26.73 3.31 20.45
N SER A 126 27.87 3.78 20.96
CA SER A 126 27.90 4.38 22.30
C SER A 126 27.40 5.83 22.37
N SER A 127 27.44 6.59 21.28
CA SER A 127 27.05 8.01 21.30
C SER A 127 25.56 8.26 21.00
N LEU A 128 24.95 7.48 20.10
CA LEU A 128 23.55 7.64 19.71
C LEU A 128 22.57 6.98 20.68
N PHE A 129 22.93 5.86 21.29
CA PHE A 129 22.08 5.17 22.26
C PHE A 129 21.83 6.02 23.52
N THR A 130 22.87 6.72 23.98
CA THR A 130 22.77 7.68 25.10
C THR A 130 21.90 8.89 24.76
N SER A 131 21.99 9.41 23.53
CA SER A 131 21.22 10.57 23.08
C SER A 131 19.72 10.26 22.92
N ILE A 132 19.38 9.09 22.37
CA ILE A 132 17.98 8.67 22.19
C ILE A 132 17.33 8.31 23.52
N CYS A 133 18.04 7.65 24.44
CA CYS A 133 17.54 7.40 25.80
C CYS A 133 17.25 8.70 26.55
N LEU A 134 18.11 9.73 26.41
CA LEU A 134 17.84 11.06 26.98
C LEU A 134 16.61 11.72 26.36
N PHE A 135 16.42 11.60 25.05
CA PHE A 135 15.27 12.21 24.36
C PHE A 135 13.93 11.60 24.76
N VAL A 136 13.87 10.26 24.93
CA VAL A 136 12.64 9.57 25.37
C VAL A 136 12.33 9.86 26.84
N PHE A 137 13.36 10.00 27.69
CA PHE A 137 13.17 10.34 29.12
C PHE A 137 12.74 11.80 29.33
N PHE A 138 12.97 12.69 28.37
CA PHE A 138 12.57 14.10 28.43
C PHE A 138 11.17 14.37 27.86
N LEU A 139 10.56 13.38 27.19
CA LEU A 139 9.27 13.51 26.51
C LEU A 139 8.11 12.77 27.22
N ILE A 140 8.39 12.14 28.37
CA ILE A 140 7.43 11.54 29.31
C ILE A 140 7.48 12.37 30.60
#